data_AF-A0A5P9JZN3-F1
#
_entry.id   AF-A0A5P9JZN3-F1
#
_cell.length_a   1.000
_cell.length_b   1.000
_cell.length_c   1.000
_cell.angle_alpha   90.00
_cell.angle_beta   90.00
_cell.angle_gamma   90.00
#
_symmetry.space_group_name_H-M   'P 1'
#
loop_
_entity.id
_entity.type
_entity.pdbx_description
1 polymer ?
#
loop_
_entity_poly.entity_id
_entity_poly.type
_entity_poly.pdbx_seq_one_letter_code
_entity_poly.pdbx_strand_id
1 'polypeptide(L)'
;MVVAQYRNLMWDLAVIFAWLSPFVIAMGYYSRHKFHALLKAPLTDEVEHQTHVWEHRVRRWTVLGLLVPGVSILCFVIWLVLSRMSAGAS
;
A
#
# COMPACT_ATOMS: atom_id res chain seq x y z
N MET A 1 -18.02 -11.18 23.61
CA MET A 1 -17.46 -12.03 22.52
C MET A 1 -17.19 -11.24 21.24
N VAL A 2 -18.16 -10.50 20.70
CA VAL A 2 -18.06 -9.77 19.41
C VAL A 2 -16.87 -8.80 19.35
N VAL A 3 -16.63 -7.99 20.40
CA VAL A 3 -15.53 -7.00 20.44
C VAL A 3 -14.15 -7.65 20.35
N ALA A 4 -13.96 -8.84 20.92
CA ALA A 4 -12.68 -9.56 20.88
C ALA A 4 -12.39 -10.15 19.49
N GLN A 5 -13.42 -10.62 18.78
CA GLN A 5 -13.28 -11.08 17.39
C GLN A 5 -12.89 -9.92 16.45
N TYR A 6 -13.57 -8.78 16.54
CA TYR A 6 -13.21 -7.60 15.74
C TYR A 6 -11.80 -7.10 16.04
N ARG A 7 -11.38 -7.13 17.32
CA ARG A 7 -10.01 -6.80 17.71
C ARG A 7 -9.01 -7.72 17.00
N ASN A 8 -9.15 -9.04 17.11
CA ASN A 8 -8.19 -9.96 16.48
C ASN A 8 -8.17 -9.80 14.94
N LEU A 9 -9.34 -9.61 14.31
CA LEU A 9 -9.43 -9.40 12.87
C LEU A 9 -8.75 -8.10 12.40
N MET A 10 -8.84 -7.01 13.18
CA MET A 10 -8.13 -5.76 12.88
C MET A 10 -6.62 -5.90 13.04
N TRP A 11 -6.16 -6.70 14.02
CA TRP A 11 -4.75 -7.02 14.18
C TRP A 11 -4.20 -7.81 12.98
N ASP A 12 -4.91 -8.87 12.59
CA ASP A 12 -4.49 -9.71 11.46
C ASP A 12 -4.42 -8.90 10.15
N LEU A 13 -5.43 -8.06 9.89
CA LEU A 13 -5.41 -7.14 8.74
C LEU A 13 -4.24 -6.17 8.80
N ALA A 14 -3.98 -5.56 9.97
CA ALA A 14 -2.87 -4.62 10.14
C ALA A 14 -1.52 -5.29 9.80
N VAL A 15 -1.30 -6.51 10.29
CA VAL A 15 -0.07 -7.29 10.03
C VAL A 15 0.05 -7.68 8.56
N ILE A 16 -1.03 -8.15 7.93
CA ILE A 16 -1.04 -8.52 6.51
C ILE A 16 -0.69 -7.30 5.63
N PHE A 17 -1.34 -6.16 5.86
CA PHE A 17 -1.06 -4.94 5.11
C PHE A 17 0.32 -4.36 5.39
N ALA A 18 0.82 -4.46 6.63
CA ALA A 18 2.19 -4.07 6.96
C ALA A 18 3.22 -4.92 6.20
N TRP A 19 2.97 -6.22 6.06
CA TRP A 19 3.85 -7.12 5.31
C TRP A 19 3.81 -6.86 3.79
N LEU A 20 2.64 -6.49 3.26
CA LEU A 20 2.45 -6.16 1.84
C LEU A 20 3.05 -4.78 1.47
N SER A 21 3.09 -3.85 2.41
CA SER A 21 3.61 -2.48 2.23
C SER A 21 4.99 -2.42 1.52
N PRO A 22 6.05 -3.10 1.99
CA PRO A 22 7.36 -3.02 1.35
C PRO A 22 7.36 -3.52 -0.10
N PHE A 23 6.57 -4.55 -0.42
CA PHE A 23 6.47 -5.07 -1.80
C PHE A 23 5.83 -4.05 -2.74
N VAL A 24 4.77 -3.37 -2.28
CA VAL A 24 4.06 -2.37 -3.08
C VAL A 24 4.93 -1.12 -3.28
N ILE A 25 5.65 -0.70 -2.24
CA ILE A 25 6.60 0.42 -2.32
C ILE A 25 7.77 0.08 -3.27
N ALA A 26 8.34 -1.12 -3.15
CA ALA A 26 9.42 -1.57 -4.03
C ALA A 26 8.98 -1.63 -5.50
N MET A 27 7.78 -2.16 -5.78
CA MET A 27 7.19 -2.16 -7.13
C MET A 27 6.94 -0.74 -7.65
N GLY A 28 6.47 0.16 -6.79
CA GLY A 28 6.35 1.59 -7.13
C GLY A 28 7.69 2.19 -7.52
N TYR A 29 8.74 1.95 -6.74
CA TYR A 29 10.09 2.45 -7.03
C TYR A 29 10.65 1.87 -8.33
N TYR A 30 10.51 0.55 -8.53
CA TYR A 30 10.94 -0.11 -9.76
C TYR A 30 10.23 0.42 -11.00
N SER A 31 8.90 0.57 -10.94
CA SER A 31 8.12 1.12 -12.05
C SER A 31 8.52 2.57 -12.38
N ARG A 32 8.77 3.39 -11.35
CA ARG A 32 9.24 4.78 -11.52
C ARG A 32 10.63 4.83 -12.15
N HIS A 33 11.53 3.93 -11.75
CA HIS A 33 12.86 3.85 -12.32
C HIS A 33 12.80 3.47 -13.80
N LYS A 34 11.96 2.50 -14.16
CA LYS A 34 11.76 2.08 -15.55
C LYS A 34 11.12 3.17 -16.41
N PHE A 35 10.16 3.92 -15.86
CA PHE A 35 9.58 5.08 -16.52
C PHE A 35 10.62 6.17 -16.81
N HIS A 36 11.48 6.49 -15.84
CA HIS A 36 12.59 7.42 -16.06
C HIS A 36 13.62 6.92 -17.07
N ALA A 37 13.84 5.60 -17.16
CA ALA A 37 14.70 5.03 -18.19
C ALA A 37 14.09 5.20 -19.59
N LEU A 38 12.79 4.98 -19.74
CA LEU A 38 12.06 5.19 -20.99
C LEU A 38 12.05 6.66 -21.43
N LEU A 39 11.92 7.60 -20.49
CA LEU A 39 12.03 9.05 -20.78
C LEU A 39 13.40 9.50 -21.29
N LYS A 40 14.47 8.72 -21.03
CA LYS A 40 15.82 9.00 -21.51
C LYS A 40 16.15 8.28 -22.82
N ALA A 41 15.28 7.39 -23.29
CA ALA A 41 15.47 6.65 -24.53
C ALA A 41 15.16 7.56 -25.74
N PRO A 42 15.74 7.28 -26.93
CA PRO A 42 15.40 8.01 -28.14
C PRO A 42 13.90 7.92 -28.42
N LEU A 43 13.25 9.05 -28.72
CA LEU A 43 11.82 9.11 -29.05
C LEU A 43 11.54 8.35 -30.34
N THR A 44 10.96 7.15 -30.19
CA THR A 44 10.34 6.38 -31.26
C THR A 44 8.88 6.12 -30.87
N ASP A 45 8.00 5.90 -31.85
CA ASP A 45 6.56 5.65 -31.60
C ASP A 45 6.33 4.51 -30.57
N GLU A 46 7.20 3.50 -30.58
CA GLU A 46 7.17 2.39 -29.63
C GLU A 46 7.50 2.84 -28.18
N VAL A 47 8.49 3.72 -28.02
CA VAL A 47 8.88 4.27 -26.70
C VAL A 47 7.78 5.18 -26.16
N GLU A 48 7.12 5.96 -27.01
CA GLU A 48 5.99 6.80 -26.60
C GLU A 48 4.81 5.98 -26.09
N HIS A 49 4.43 4.92 -26.81
CA HIS A 49 3.36 4.01 -26.38
C HIS A 49 3.70 3.33 -25.05
N GLN A 50 4.93 2.83 -24.89
CA GLN A 50 5.36 2.21 -23.64
C GLN A 50 5.39 3.22 -22.48
N THR A 51 5.81 4.45 -22.73
CA THR A 51 5.85 5.51 -21.70
C THR A 51 4.47 5.77 -21.11
N HIS A 52 3.42 5.86 -21.95
CA HIS A 52 2.04 6.03 -21.48
C HIS A 52 1.53 4.85 -20.63
N VAL A 53 1.87 3.61 -21.00
CA VAL A 53 1.52 2.41 -20.22
C VAL A 53 2.21 2.44 -18.85
N TRP A 54 3.50 2.80 -18.82
CA TRP A 54 4.28 2.87 -17.59
C TRP A 54 3.85 4.05 -16.70
N GLU A 55 3.42 5.17 -17.26
CA GLU A 55 2.86 6.30 -16.50
C GLU A 55 1.64 5.88 -15.68
N HIS A 56 0.67 5.23 -16.34
CA HIS A 56 -0.52 4.71 -15.66
C HIS A 56 -0.19 3.65 -14.61
N ARG A 57 0.85 2.86 -14.85
CA ARG A 57 1.31 1.82 -13.93
C ARG A 57 2.00 2.43 -12.71
N VAL A 58 2.89 3.42 -12.91
CA VAL A 58 3.56 4.18 -11.84
C VAL A 58 2.53 4.87 -10.95
N ARG A 59 1.53 5.53 -11.55
CA ARG A 59 0.47 6.20 -10.79
C ARG A 59 -0.30 5.22 -9.91
N ARG A 60 -0.68 4.04 -10.45
CA ARG A 60 -1.36 2.99 -9.68
C ARG A 60 -0.51 2.46 -8.52
N TRP A 61 0.76 2.13 -8.76
CA TRP A 61 1.65 1.64 -7.71
C TRP A 61 1.97 2.70 -6.66
N THR A 62 2.05 3.97 -7.03
CA THR A 62 2.23 5.08 -6.09
C THR A 62 1.02 5.23 -5.18
N VAL A 63 -0.20 5.18 -5.73
CA VAL A 63 -1.45 5.24 -4.95
C VAL A 63 -1.56 4.03 -4.03
N LEU A 64 -1.30 2.81 -4.53
CA LEU A 64 -1.28 1.60 -3.69
C LEU A 64 -0.21 1.66 -2.61
N GLY A 65 0.97 2.22 -2.93
CA GLY A 65 2.09 2.39 -2.01
C GLY A 65 1.78 3.34 -0.85
N LEU A 66 0.81 4.25 -1.01
CA LEU A 66 0.29 5.10 0.05
C LEU A 66 -0.89 4.46 0.79
N LEU A 67 -1.82 3.85 0.05
CA LEU A 67 -3.04 3.27 0.62
C LEU A 67 -2.74 2.05 1.50
N VAL A 68 -1.89 1.12 1.07
CA VAL A 68 -1.59 -0.12 1.79
C VAL A 68 -1.00 0.13 3.19
N PRO A 69 0.07 0.94 3.36
CA PRO A 69 0.53 1.29 4.69
C PRO A 69 -0.49 2.15 5.46
N GLY A 70 -1.23 3.03 4.79
CA GLY A 70 -2.28 3.83 5.42
C GLY A 70 -3.38 2.98 6.05
N VAL A 71 -3.86 1.96 5.34
CA VAL A 71 -4.86 1.01 5.84
C VAL A 71 -4.30 0.18 6.99
N SER A 72 -3.03 -0.26 6.91
CA SER A 72 -2.37 -0.96 8.01
C SER A 72 -2.36 -0.13 9.30
N ILE A 73 -1.96 1.15 9.20
CA ILE A 73 -1.94 2.08 10.34
C ILE A 73 -3.35 2.29 10.90
N LEU A 74 -4.35 2.49 10.04
CA LEU A 74 -5.74 2.64 10.47
C LEU A 74 -6.25 1.40 11.22
N CYS A 75 -6.01 0.20 10.69
CA CYS A 75 -6.37 -1.05 11.36
C CYS A 75 -5.67 -1.19 12.73
N PHE A 76 -4.40 -0.81 12.82
CA PHE A 76 -3.65 -0.82 14.07
C PHE A 76 -4.19 0.18 15.10
N VAL A 77 -4.56 1.40 14.68
CA VAL A 77 -5.18 2.40 15.56
C VAL A 77 -6.55 1.92 16.05
N ILE A 78 -7.38 1.34 15.16
CA ILE A 78 -8.68 0.77 15.54
C ILE A 78 -8.49 -0.36 16.56
N TRP A 79 -7.51 -1.24 16.33
CA TRP A 79 -7.14 -2.29 17.28
C TRP A 79 -6.75 -1.73 18.65
N LEU A 80 -5.95 -0.67 18.70
CA LEU A 80 -5.55 -0.02 19.94
C LEU A 80 -6.76 0.55 20.70
N VAL A 81 -7.67 1.24 20.00
CA VAL A 81 -8.88 1.81 20.60
C VAL A 81 -9.78 0.70 21.15
N LEU A 82 -10.03 -0.36 20.39
CA LEU A 82 -10.80 -1.53 20.84
C LEU A 82 -10.16 -2.21 22.06
N SER A 83 -8.84 -2.32 22.08
CA SER A 83 -8.09 -2.90 23.19
C SER A 83 -8.26 -2.07 24.47
N ARG A 84 -8.17 -0.74 24.37
CA ARG A 84 -8.36 0.19 25.50
C ARG A 84 -9.78 0.15 26.04
N MET A 85 -10.80 0.13 25.18
CA MET A 85 -12.19 0.01 25.62
C MET A 85 -12.47 -1.31 26.33
N SER A 86 -11.86 -2.41 25.88
CA SER A 86 -12.01 -3.71 26.55
C SER A 86 -11.35 -3.79 27.92
N ALA A 87 -10.33 -2.98 28.18
CA ALA A 87 -9.59 -2.95 29.46
C ALA A 87 -10.21 -2.00 30.51
N GLY A 88 -11.02 -1.03 30.09
CA GLY A 88 -11.74 -0.12 30.99
C GLY A 88 -13.12 -0.62 31.45
N ALA A 89 -13.54 -1.79 30.96
CA ALA A 89 -14.82 -2.42 31.27
C ALA A 89 -14.71 -3.57 32.31
N SER A 90 -13.52 -3.74 32.91
CA SER A 90 -13.23 -4.74 33.96
C SER A 90 -13.04 -4.08 35.31
#